data_AF-J5KI38-F1
#
_entry.id   AF-J5KI38-F1
#
_cell.length_a   1.000
_cell.length_b   1.000
_cell.length_c   1.000
_cell.angle_alpha   90.00
_cell.angle_beta   90.00
_cell.angle_gamma   90.00
#
_symmetry.space_group_name_H-M   'P 1'
#
loop_
_entity.id
_entity.type
_entity.pdbx_description
1 polymer ?
#
loop_
_entity_poly.entity_id
_entity_poly.type
_entity_poly.pdbx_seq_one_letter_code
_entity_poly.pdbx_strand_id
1 'polypeptide(L)'
;MGPDIIIPSLGIMTGIIIPLGIFVWLYLENKDKNKTILEISKNIDDPSKLEDLIGLLDERKKQPLDYRRNGVVSLFVGIGLFLFGLFFLGDILKGVGALVAAIGVGQIIAGYLYPNTSEEINKAVEEFEES
;
A
#
# COMPACT_ATOMS: atom_id res chain seq x y z
N MET A 1 -14.28 35.86 11.21
CA MET A 1 -14.66 34.96 10.11
C MET A 1 -15.74 34.05 10.63
N GLY A 2 -16.87 33.91 9.92
CA GLY A 2 -17.96 33.04 10.34
C GLY A 2 -17.59 31.55 10.26
N PRO A 3 -18.30 30.68 11.00
CA PRO A 3 -18.09 29.23 10.93
C PRO A 3 -18.23 28.66 9.51
N ASP A 4 -18.97 29.36 8.65
CA ASP A 4 -19.25 29.01 7.25
C ASP A 4 -17.99 29.01 6.35
N ILE A 5 -16.93 29.73 6.75
CA ILE A 5 -15.66 29.80 6.02
C ILE A 5 -14.59 28.93 6.69
N ILE A 6 -14.66 28.82 8.02
CA ILE A 6 -13.67 28.08 8.81
C ILE A 6 -13.77 26.57 8.53
N ILE A 7 -14.98 26.01 8.52
CA ILE A 7 -15.17 24.55 8.33
C ILE A 7 -14.68 24.09 6.94
N PRO A 8 -15.04 24.74 5.82
CA PRO A 8 -14.50 24.36 4.50
C PRO A 8 -12.99 24.52 4.40
N SER A 9 -12.42 25.59 4.97
CA SER A 9 -10.97 25.84 4.94
C SER A 9 -10.17 24.75 5.67
N LEU A 10 -10.65 24.30 6.83
CA LEU A 10 -10.02 23.22 7.59
C LEU A 10 -10.12 21.89 6.83
N GLY A 11 -11.26 21.59 6.20
CA GLY A 11 -11.42 20.38 5.39
C GLY A 11 -10.42 20.32 4.23
N ILE A 12 -10.24 21.43 3.51
CA ILE A 12 -9.27 21.52 2.40
C ILE A 12 -7.83 21.35 2.92
N MET A 13 -7.48 21.98 4.04
CA MET A 13 -6.16 21.82 4.66
C MET A 13 -5.90 20.37 5.06
N THR A 14 -6.83 19.70 5.74
CA THR A 14 -6.67 18.30 6.13
C THR A 14 -6.51 17.38 4.91
N GLY A 15 -7.25 17.65 3.83
CA GLY A 15 -7.13 16.91 2.57
C GLY A 15 -5.76 17.01 1.88
N ILE A 16 -5.00 18.08 2.15
CA ILE A 16 -3.64 18.29 1.60
C ILE A 16 -2.56 17.76 2.57
N ILE A 17 -2.75 17.98 3.88
CA ILE A 17 -1.77 17.62 4.91
C ILE A 17 -1.58 16.10 4.98
N ILE A 18 -2.66 15.31 4.87
CA ILE A 18 -2.60 13.84 4.98
C ILE A 18 -1.73 13.23 3.86
N PRO A 19 -1.97 13.51 2.55
CA PRO A 19 -1.11 13.02 1.47
C PRO A 19 0.36 13.46 1.62
N LEU A 20 0.60 14.72 1.98
CA LEU A 20 1.96 15.24 2.16
C LEU A 20 2.68 14.53 3.32
N GLY A 21 1.99 14.26 4.43
CA GLY A 21 2.55 13.53 5.56
C GLY A 21 2.98 12.11 5.19
N ILE A 22 2.12 11.39 4.47
CA ILE A 22 2.43 10.05 3.95
C ILE A 22 3.63 10.09 3.00
N PHE A 23 3.67 11.08 2.10
CA PHE A 23 4.76 11.23 1.14
C PHE A 23 6.10 11.55 1.83
N VAL A 24 6.11 12.47 2.80
CA VAL A 24 7.32 12.82 3.57
C VAL A 24 7.82 11.62 4.36
N TRP A 25 6.93 10.88 5.01
CA TRP A 25 7.30 9.68 5.75
C TRP A 25 7.93 8.63 4.82
N LEU A 26 7.27 8.31 3.70
CA LEU A 26 7.81 7.39 2.70
C LEU A 26 9.16 7.86 2.14
N TYR A 27 9.32 9.16 1.90
CA TYR A 27 10.59 9.71 1.40
C TYR A 27 11.72 9.55 2.43
N LEU A 28 11.47 9.88 3.70
CA LEU A 28 12.45 9.72 4.76
C LEU A 28 12.83 8.26 4.97
N GLU A 29 11.84 7.36 5.03
CA GLU A 29 12.07 5.93 5.19
C GLU A 29 12.93 5.36 4.06
N ASN A 30 12.66 5.72 2.80
CA ASN A 30 13.46 5.27 1.66
C ASN A 30 14.86 5.90 1.64
N LYS A 31 14.98 7.17 2.03
CA LYS A 31 16.26 7.88 2.07
C LYS A 31 17.21 7.27 3.11
N ASP A 32 16.71 6.97 4.30
CA ASP A 32 17.50 6.35 5.36
C ASP A 32 17.93 4.94 4.97
N LYS A 33 17.02 4.14 4.39
CA LYS A 33 17.34 2.81 3.83
C LYS A 33 18.47 2.87 2.80
N ASN A 34 18.37 3.77 1.83
CA ASN A 34 19.38 3.91 0.78
C ASN A 34 20.74 4.36 1.35
N LYS A 35 20.73 5.22 2.37
CA LYS A 35 21.96 5.66 3.03
C LYS A 35 22.65 4.51 3.78
N THR A 36 21.88 3.69 4.50
CA THR A 36 22.40 2.50 5.19
C THR A 36 22.98 1.48 4.20
N ILE A 37 22.31 1.23 3.07
CA ILE A 37 22.85 0.34 2.03
C ILE A 37 24.16 0.88 1.47
N LEU A 38 24.24 2.19 1.20
CA LEU A 38 25.45 2.84 0.67
C LEU A 38 26.62 2.86 1.66
N GLU A 39 26.35 2.96 2.96
CA GLU A 39 27.38 2.88 4.00
C GLU A 39 27.89 1.45 4.17
N ILE A 40 26.99 0.47 4.12
CA ILE A 40 27.36 -0.94 4.18
C ILE A 40 28.13 -1.36 2.93
N SER A 41 27.75 -0.89 1.74
CA SER A 41 28.43 -1.23 0.49
C SER A 41 29.87 -0.72 0.41
N LYS A 42 30.22 0.29 1.20
CA LYS A 42 31.58 0.85 1.28
C LYS A 42 32.48 0.12 2.28
N ASN A 43 31.89 -0.67 3.18
CA ASN A 43 32.61 -1.38 4.25
C ASN A 43 32.56 -2.91 4.10
N ILE A 44 31.93 -3.43 3.04
CA ILE A 44 31.88 -4.86 2.71
C ILE A 44 32.96 -5.17 1.67
N ASP A 45 33.88 -6.07 2.01
CA ASP A 45 34.92 -6.60 1.13
C ASP A 45 34.44 -7.77 0.23
N ASP A 46 33.30 -8.40 0.59
CA ASP A 46 32.78 -9.60 -0.08
C ASP A 46 31.40 -9.32 -0.73
N PRO A 47 31.31 -9.25 -2.07
CA PRO A 47 30.09 -8.85 -2.79
C PRO A 47 28.89 -9.78 -2.54
N SER A 48 29.13 -11.04 -2.16
CA SER A 48 28.08 -12.01 -1.84
C SER A 48 27.20 -11.59 -0.65
N LYS A 49 27.77 -11.01 0.40
CA LYS A 49 27.03 -10.52 1.58
C LYS A 49 26.24 -9.24 1.31
N LEU A 50 26.66 -8.47 0.31
CA LEU A 50 25.92 -7.31 -0.18
C LEU A 50 24.64 -7.78 -0.88
N GLU A 51 24.73 -8.84 -1.67
CA GLU A 51 23.61 -9.44 -2.39
C GLU A 51 22.58 -10.04 -1.44
N ASP A 52 23.01 -10.75 -0.39
CA ASP A 52 22.14 -11.25 0.67
C ASP A 52 21.44 -10.12 1.44
N LEU A 53 22.15 -9.04 1.75
CA LEU A 53 21.57 -7.89 2.46
C LEU A 53 20.58 -7.13 1.57
N ILE A 54 20.91 -6.95 0.30
CA ILE A 54 19.99 -6.37 -0.69
C ILE A 54 18.77 -7.27 -0.84
N GLY A 55 18.95 -8.59 -0.90
CA GLY A 55 17.89 -9.60 -0.94
C GLY A 55 16.97 -9.53 0.28
N LEU A 56 17.52 -9.49 1.50
CA LEU A 56 16.74 -9.33 2.74
C LEU A 56 15.99 -7.99 2.80
N LEU A 57 16.52 -6.93 2.18
CA LEU A 57 15.88 -5.61 2.11
C LEU A 57 14.83 -5.52 0.99
N ASP A 58 14.99 -6.25 -0.10
CA ASP A 58 14.02 -6.33 -1.20
C ASP A 58 12.92 -7.37 -0.93
N GLU A 59 13.18 -8.49 -0.25
CA GLU A 59 12.14 -9.41 0.25
C GLU A 59 11.26 -8.75 1.32
N ARG A 60 11.77 -7.75 2.04
CA ARG A 60 10.95 -6.89 2.91
C ARG A 60 9.97 -6.02 2.10
N LYS A 61 10.11 -5.92 0.77
CA LYS A 61 9.06 -5.38 -0.09
C LYS A 61 8.08 -6.49 -0.45
N LYS A 62 6.95 -6.40 0.24
CA LYS A 62 5.65 -6.98 -0.13
C LYS A 62 5.67 -8.51 -0.10
N GLN A 63 5.12 -9.02 0.99
CA GLN A 63 4.35 -10.27 0.93
C GLN A 63 3.55 -10.29 -0.38
N PRO A 64 3.44 -11.45 -1.06
CA PRO A 64 2.72 -11.58 -2.32
C PRO A 64 1.42 -10.80 -2.21
N LEU A 65 1.28 -9.76 -3.04
CA LEU A 65 0.22 -8.79 -2.85
C LEU A 65 -1.08 -9.50 -3.18
N ASP A 66 -1.75 -10.07 -2.17
CA ASP A 66 -2.96 -10.84 -2.37
C ASP A 66 -4.08 -9.87 -2.77
N TYR A 67 -4.19 -9.68 -4.09
CA TYR A 67 -5.16 -8.82 -4.73
C TYR A 67 -6.59 -9.25 -4.40
N ARG A 68 -6.82 -10.54 -4.10
CA ARG A 68 -8.14 -11.03 -3.64
C ARG A 68 -8.41 -10.54 -2.23
N ARG A 69 -7.49 -10.76 -1.29
CA ARG A 69 -7.66 -10.30 0.11
C ARG A 69 -7.82 -8.79 0.19
N ASN A 70 -6.94 -8.05 -0.48
CA ASN A 70 -6.98 -6.59 -0.47
C ASN A 70 -8.22 -6.05 -1.19
N GLY A 71 -8.65 -6.70 -2.28
CA GLY A 71 -9.86 -6.33 -2.99
C GLY A 71 -11.14 -6.54 -2.17
N VAL A 72 -11.23 -7.62 -1.41
CA VAL A 72 -12.35 -7.84 -0.47
C VAL A 72 -12.39 -6.76 0.60
N VAL A 73 -11.24 -6.43 1.21
CA VAL A 73 -11.18 -5.35 2.22
C VAL A 73 -11.65 -4.02 1.63
N SER A 74 -11.12 -3.65 0.45
CA SER A 74 -11.48 -2.41 -0.24
C SER A 74 -12.97 -2.36 -0.60
N LEU A 75 -13.54 -3.49 -1.06
CA LEU A 75 -14.96 -3.60 -1.35
C LEU A 75 -15.83 -3.33 -0.11
N PHE A 76 -15.52 -3.96 1.02
CA PHE A 76 -16.27 -3.77 2.27
C PHE A 76 -16.10 -2.36 2.84
N VAL A 77 -14.91 -1.76 2.73
CA VAL A 77 -14.69 -0.35 3.10
C VAL A 77 -15.56 0.57 2.23
N GLY A 78 -15.62 0.32 0.92
CA GLY A 78 -16.47 1.08 0.01
C GLY A 78 -17.96 0.97 0.33
N ILE A 79 -18.45 -0.24 0.63
CA ILE A 79 -19.83 -0.47 1.09
C ILE A 79 -20.08 0.27 2.40
N GLY A 80 -19.16 0.19 3.36
CA GLY A 80 -19.26 0.90 4.64
C GLY A 80 -19.36 2.41 4.47
N LEU A 81 -18.51 3.00 3.61
CA LEU A 81 -18.58 4.42 3.27
C LEU A 81 -19.88 4.76 2.54
N PHE A 82 -20.34 3.92 1.62
CA PHE A 82 -21.59 4.15 0.89
C PHE A 82 -22.79 4.18 1.85
N LEU A 83 -22.87 3.20 2.75
CA LEU A 83 -23.91 3.13 3.79
C LEU A 83 -23.78 4.32 4.76
N PHE A 84 -22.56 4.69 5.16
CA PHE A 84 -22.34 5.87 6.01
C PHE A 84 -22.84 7.16 5.34
N GLY A 85 -22.67 7.27 4.01
CA GLY A 85 -23.22 8.36 3.21
C GLY A 85 -24.74 8.35 3.12
N LEU A 86 -25.38 7.18 3.16
CA LEU A 86 -26.84 7.06 3.24
C LEU A 86 -27.42 7.57 4.56
N PHE A 87 -26.74 7.37 5.67
CA PHE A 87 -27.28 7.73 6.99
C PHE A 87 -26.83 9.11 7.52
N PHE A 88 -25.66 9.62 7.12
CA PHE A 88 -25.07 10.79 7.80
C PHE A 88 -24.61 11.92 6.86
N LEU A 89 -23.79 11.64 5.84
CA LEU A 89 -23.02 12.67 5.11
C LEU A 89 -23.46 12.97 3.66
N GLY A 90 -24.57 12.37 3.20
CA GLY A 90 -25.19 12.71 1.91
C GLY A 90 -24.45 12.15 0.68
N ASP A 91 -24.75 12.72 -0.49
CA ASP A 91 -24.44 12.10 -1.80
C ASP A 91 -22.95 12.05 -2.14
N ILE A 92 -22.14 12.97 -1.62
CA ILE A 92 -20.68 12.97 -1.85
C ILE A 92 -20.06 11.69 -1.28
N LEU A 93 -20.44 11.33 -0.05
CA LEU A 93 -19.84 10.19 0.63
C LEU A 93 -20.36 8.85 0.08
N LYS A 94 -21.60 8.82 -0.43
CA LYS A 94 -22.10 7.72 -1.27
C LYS A 94 -21.24 7.56 -2.52
N GLY A 95 -20.93 8.66 -3.22
CA GLY A 95 -20.06 8.62 -4.40
C GLY A 95 -18.67 8.06 -4.10
N VAL A 96 -18.04 8.53 -3.01
CA VAL A 96 -16.74 8.02 -2.56
C VAL A 96 -16.81 6.53 -2.20
N GLY A 97 -17.85 6.11 -1.48
CA GLY A 97 -18.05 4.70 -1.13
C GLY A 97 -18.24 3.80 -2.35
N ALA A 98 -19.05 4.23 -3.33
CA ALA A 98 -19.24 3.51 -4.58
C ALA A 98 -17.94 3.37 -5.38
N LEU A 99 -17.12 4.43 -5.42
CA LEU A 99 -15.81 4.40 -6.08
C LEU A 99 -14.86 3.40 -5.42
N VAL A 100 -14.74 3.45 -4.09
CA VAL A 100 -13.88 2.52 -3.34
C VAL A 100 -14.36 1.08 -3.48
N ALA A 101 -15.68 0.86 -3.49
CA ALA A 101 -16.25 -0.46 -3.74
C ALA A 101 -15.89 -0.99 -5.14
N ALA A 102 -15.98 -0.14 -6.18
CA ALA A 102 -15.60 -0.50 -7.54
C ALA A 102 -14.11 -0.85 -7.66
N ILE A 103 -13.22 -0.13 -6.96
CA ILE A 103 -11.79 -0.47 -6.88
C ILE A 103 -11.61 -1.86 -6.26
N GLY A 104 -12.31 -2.16 -5.16
CA GLY A 104 -12.28 -3.47 -4.53
C GLY A 104 -12.69 -4.62 -5.46
N VAL A 105 -13.76 -4.43 -6.24
CA VAL A 105 -14.16 -5.40 -7.28
C VAL A 105 -13.05 -5.60 -8.31
N GLY A 106 -12.43 -4.52 -8.79
CA GLY A 106 -11.32 -4.58 -9.74
C GLY A 106 -10.11 -5.36 -9.19
N GLN A 107 -9.77 -5.16 -7.92
CA GLN A 107 -8.69 -5.90 -7.26
C GLN A 107 -9.00 -7.39 -7.10
N ILE A 108 -10.25 -7.75 -6.76
CA ILE A 108 -10.67 -9.17 -6.69
C ILE A 108 -10.52 -9.82 -8.07
N ILE A 109 -11.01 -9.16 -9.13
CA ILE A 109 -10.89 -9.66 -10.50
C ILE A 109 -9.42 -9.81 -10.90
N ALA A 110 -8.58 -8.82 -10.60
CA ALA A 110 -7.15 -8.87 -10.87
C ALA A 110 -6.46 -10.04 -10.15
N GLY A 111 -6.83 -10.33 -8.91
CA GLY A 111 -6.29 -11.46 -8.15
C GLY A 111 -6.74 -12.84 -8.63
N TYR A 112 -7.85 -12.92 -9.38
CA TYR A 112 -8.23 -14.14 -10.10
C TYR A 112 -7.55 -14.26 -11.48
N LEU A 113 -7.32 -13.15 -12.16
CA LEU A 113 -6.69 -13.11 -13.49
C LEU A 113 -5.16 -13.28 -13.44
N TYR A 114 -4.54 -12.76 -12.38
CA TYR A 114 -3.11 -12.91 -12.08
C TYR A 114 -2.95 -13.68 -10.76
N PRO A 115 -3.21 -14.99 -10.76
CA PRO A 115 -3.09 -15.78 -9.55
C PRO A 115 -1.60 -15.89 -9.16
N ASN A 116 -1.31 -15.57 -7.90
CA ASN A 116 0.04 -15.57 -7.35
C ASN A 116 0.64 -16.99 -7.14
N THR A 117 -0.04 -18.01 -7.66
CA THR A 117 0.34 -19.43 -7.61
C THR A 117 1.71 -19.71 -8.23
N SER A 118 2.17 -18.88 -9.17
CA SER A 118 3.51 -19.03 -9.74
C SER A 118 4.63 -18.69 -8.74
N GLU A 119 4.41 -17.73 -7.83
CA GLU A 119 5.40 -17.37 -6.81
C GLU A 119 5.46 -18.40 -5.67
N GLU A 120 4.31 -18.92 -5.23
CA GLU A 120 4.28 -19.98 -4.19
C GLU A 120 4.94 -21.28 -4.68
N ILE A 121 4.70 -21.67 -5.94
CA ILE A 121 5.33 -22.88 -6.51
C ILE A 121 6.83 -22.65 -6.70
N ASN A 122 7.26 -21.50 -7.23
CA ASN A 122 8.69 -21.22 -7.36
C ASN A 122 9.39 -21.21 -6.00
N LYS A 123 8.79 -20.60 -4.97
CA LYS A 123 9.39 -20.56 -3.64
C LYS A 123 9.51 -21.95 -3.01
N ALA A 124 8.51 -22.82 -3.22
CA ALA A 124 8.56 -24.21 -2.77
C ALA A 124 9.59 -25.06 -3.54
N VAL A 125 9.85 -24.74 -4.82
CA VAL A 125 10.90 -25.38 -5.63
C VAL A 125 12.28 -24.90 -5.19
N GLU A 126 12.44 -23.60 -4.94
CA GLU A 126 13.71 -22.99 -4.49
C GLU A 126 14.12 -23.51 -3.10
N GLU A 127 13.17 -23.65 -2.15
CA GLU A 127 13.41 -24.33 -0.87
C GLU A 127 13.78 -25.82 -1.02
N PHE A 128 13.26 -26.50 -2.05
CA PHE A 128 13.60 -27.90 -2.34
C PHE A 128 14.97 -28.04 -3.04
N GLU A 129 15.40 -27.05 -3.82
CA GLU A 129 16.71 -27.04 -4.48
C GLU A 129 17.84 -26.63 -3.52
N GLU A 130 17.55 -25.82 -2.50
CA GLU A 130 18.51 -25.47 -1.44
C GLU A 130 18.67 -26.54 -0.34
N SER A 131 17.80 -27.56 -0.29
CA SER A 131 17.84 -28.65 0.73
C SER A 131 18.50 -29.95 0.25
#